data_AF-A0A8T6SEU8-F1
#
_entry.id   AF-A0A8T6SEU8-F1
#
_cell.length_a   1.000
_cell.length_b   1.000
_cell.length_c   1.000
_cell.angle_alpha   90.00
_cell.angle_beta   90.00
_cell.angle_gamma   90.00
#
_symmetry.space_group_name_H-M   'P 1'
#
loop_
_entity.id
_entity.type
_entity.pdbx_description
1 polymer ?
#
loop_
_entity_poly.entity_id
_entity_poly.type
_entity_poly.pdbx_seq_one_letter_code
_entity_poly.pdbx_strand_id
1 'polypeptide(L)'
;SSADVERMIGRRVENMTGLITISYIAAWLATFGGTAAGYFYYPWAYPTPSGHYAFIVLTIIEAIGYIFAVKVSEEGSQRKSNGVVAGVIAGTAVGTVLISLYVGN
;
A
#
# COMPACT_ATOMS: atom_id res chain seq x y z
N SER A 1 32.26 -8.89 -20.37
CA SER A 1 32.51 -8.86 -18.91
C SER A 1 31.20 -9.07 -18.20
N SER A 2 31.05 -10.12 -17.38
CA SER A 2 29.81 -10.40 -16.64
C SER A 2 29.41 -9.26 -15.69
N ALA A 3 30.41 -8.50 -15.22
CA ALA A 3 30.23 -7.30 -14.42
C ALA A 3 29.46 -6.18 -15.14
N ASP A 4 29.54 -6.08 -16.47
CA ASP A 4 28.76 -5.10 -17.24
C ASP A 4 27.29 -5.51 -17.35
N VAL A 5 27.00 -6.81 -17.47
CA VAL A 5 25.63 -7.34 -17.50
C VAL A 5 24.95 -7.16 -16.14
N GLU A 6 25.66 -7.45 -15.06
CA GLU A 6 25.20 -7.25 -13.68
C GLU A 6 24.94 -5.76 -13.38
N ARG A 7 25.79 -4.87 -13.92
CA ARG A 7 25.61 -3.43 -13.87
C ARG A 7 24.44 -2.93 -14.74
N MET A 8 24.03 -3.68 -15.77
CA MET A 8 22.83 -3.40 -16.58
C MET A 8 21.53 -3.91 -15.92
N ILE A 9 21.59 -5.01 -15.16
CA ILE A 9 20.46 -5.50 -14.35
C ILE A 9 20.11 -4.50 -13.25
N GLY A 10 21.12 -4.00 -12.52
CA GLY A 10 20.92 -2.98 -11.48
C GLY A 10 20.48 -1.59 -12.01
N ARG A 11 20.51 -1.38 -13.33
CA ARG A 11 20.18 -0.10 -13.99
C ARG A 11 18.77 -0.05 -14.61
N ARG A 12 18.07 -1.18 -14.78
CA ARG A 12 16.69 -1.18 -15.33
C ARG A 12 15.62 -0.67 -14.36
N VAL A 13 15.89 -0.67 -13.07
CA VAL A 13 14.97 -0.20 -12.02
C VAL A 13 15.61 1.00 -11.33
N GLU A 14 15.67 2.13 -12.05
CA GLU A 14 16.09 3.38 -11.43
C GLU A 14 15.02 3.83 -10.41
N ASN A 15 15.36 3.67 -9.13
CA ASN A 15 14.67 4.17 -7.93
C ASN A 15 13.13 4.20 -8.01
N MET A 16 12.51 3.03 -8.15
CA MET A 16 11.05 2.92 -8.20
C MET A 16 10.36 3.03 -6.83
N THR A 17 11.10 3.05 -5.71
CA THR A 17 10.54 3.11 -4.36
C THR A 17 9.50 4.22 -4.22
N GLY A 18 9.80 5.44 -4.68
CA GLY A 18 8.88 6.57 -4.58
C GLY A 18 7.58 6.35 -5.36
N LEU A 19 7.68 5.87 -6.60
CA LEU A 19 6.54 5.57 -7.46
C LEU A 19 5.67 4.45 -6.90
N ILE A 20 6.29 3.38 -6.39
CA ILE A 20 5.60 2.26 -5.73
C ILE A 20 4.91 2.75 -4.45
N THR A 21 5.57 3.61 -3.66
CA THR A 21 5.01 4.17 -2.42
C THR A 21 3.79 5.03 -2.69
N ILE A 22 3.87 5.95 -3.66
CA ILE A 22 2.74 6.80 -4.04
C ILE A 22 1.59 5.95 -4.60
N SER A 23 1.91 4.94 -5.41
CA SER A 23 0.91 3.99 -5.93
C SER A 23 0.20 3.23 -4.81
N TYR A 24 0.93 2.79 -3.79
CA TYR A 24 0.35 2.14 -2.60
C TYR A 24 -0.59 3.08 -1.83
N ILE A 25 -0.17 4.33 -1.59
CA ILE A 25 -1.01 5.32 -0.89
C ILE A 25 -2.28 5.62 -1.72
N ALA A 26 -2.15 5.75 -3.04
CA ALA A 26 -3.29 5.95 -3.93
C ALA A 26 -4.25 4.75 -3.92
N ALA A 27 -3.71 3.52 -3.92
CA ALA A 27 -4.50 2.30 -3.81
C ALA A 27 -5.27 2.25 -2.48
N TRP A 28 -4.60 2.54 -1.36
CA TRP A 28 -5.23 2.59 -0.04
C TRP A 28 -6.37 3.62 0.04
N LEU A 29 -6.16 4.82 -0.53
CA LEU A 29 -7.20 5.84 -0.63
C LEU A 29 -8.37 5.39 -1.53
N ALA A 30 -8.08 4.71 -2.64
CA ALA A 30 -9.10 4.16 -3.53
C ALA A 30 -9.92 3.06 -2.84
N THR A 31 -9.27 2.20 -2.05
CA THR A 31 -9.91 1.16 -1.26
C THR A 31 -10.82 1.75 -0.18
N PHE A 32 -10.36 2.79 0.53
CA PHE A 32 -11.23 3.56 1.41
C PHE A 32 -12.43 4.12 0.64
N GLY A 33 -12.21 4.81 -0.48
CA GLY A 33 -13.29 5.40 -1.29
C GLY A 33 -14.31 4.36 -1.78
N GLY A 34 -13.85 3.21 -2.23
CA GLY A 34 -14.71 2.12 -2.72
C GLY A 34 -15.55 1.49 -1.61
N THR A 35 -14.92 1.17 -0.48
CA THR A 35 -15.63 0.62 0.69
C THR A 35 -16.63 1.64 1.25
N ALA A 36 -16.23 2.91 1.36
CA ALA A 36 -17.08 4.03 1.76
C ALA A 36 -18.29 4.21 0.85
N ALA A 37 -18.11 4.18 -0.46
CA ALA A 37 -19.22 4.24 -1.39
C ALA A 37 -20.21 3.08 -1.17
N GLY A 38 -19.71 1.88 -0.87
CA GLY A 38 -20.55 0.72 -0.55
C GLY A 38 -21.47 0.97 0.64
N TYR A 39 -20.91 1.32 1.79
CA TYR A 39 -21.72 1.46 3.01
C TYR A 39 -22.48 2.80 3.14
N PHE A 40 -22.08 3.86 2.43
CA PHE A 40 -22.84 5.12 2.40
C PHE A 40 -24.00 5.10 1.42
N TYR A 41 -23.82 4.55 0.20
CA TYR A 41 -24.86 4.58 -0.83
C TYR A 41 -25.73 3.31 -0.85
N TYR A 42 -25.18 2.16 -0.43
CA TYR A 42 -25.88 0.88 -0.45
C TYR A 42 -25.85 0.15 0.92
N PRO A 43 -26.25 0.81 2.03
CA PRO A 43 -26.17 0.24 3.38
C PRO A 43 -27.03 -1.02 3.57
N TRP A 44 -28.07 -1.19 2.73
CA TRP A 44 -28.94 -2.36 2.74
C TRP A 44 -28.24 -3.65 2.25
N ALA A 45 -27.19 -3.51 1.43
CA ALA A 45 -26.36 -4.63 0.96
C ALA A 45 -25.04 -4.71 1.72
N TYR A 46 -24.46 -3.55 2.09
CA TYR A 46 -23.16 -3.45 2.74
C TYR A 46 -23.25 -2.57 4.00
N PRO A 47 -23.62 -3.15 5.16
CA PRO A 47 -23.63 -2.41 6.42
C PRO A 47 -22.24 -1.84 6.76
N THR A 48 -22.16 -0.69 7.46
CA THR A 48 -20.88 -0.06 7.82
C THR A 48 -19.84 -1.02 8.42
N PRO A 49 -20.19 -1.93 9.35
CA PRO A 49 -19.22 -2.88 9.90
C PRO A 49 -18.58 -3.80 8.84
N SER A 50 -19.33 -4.22 7.82
CA SER A 50 -18.78 -5.06 6.76
C SER A 50 -17.85 -4.27 5.83
N GLY A 51 -18.18 -3.01 5.55
CA GLY A 51 -17.32 -2.09 4.82
C GLY A 51 -16.00 -1.79 5.53
N HIS A 52 -16.04 -1.55 6.85
CA HIS A 52 -14.85 -1.38 7.67
C HIS A 52 -13.98 -2.63 7.73
N TYR A 53 -14.61 -3.80 7.88
CA TYR A 53 -13.89 -5.07 7.83
C TYR A 53 -13.15 -5.23 6.49
N ALA A 54 -13.82 -4.97 5.37
CA ALA A 54 -13.20 -5.04 4.05
C ALA A 54 -12.03 -4.06 3.92
N PHE A 55 -12.18 -2.81 4.37
CA PHE A 55 -11.12 -1.82 4.32
C PHE A 55 -9.87 -2.22 5.12
N ILE A 56 -10.07 -2.77 6.33
CA ILE A 56 -8.96 -3.27 7.17
C ILE A 56 -8.23 -4.41 6.48
N VAL A 57 -8.97 -5.41 5.98
CA VAL A 57 -8.38 -6.58 5.33
C VAL A 57 -7.63 -6.19 4.06
N LEU A 58 -8.21 -5.34 3.21
CA LEU A 58 -7.58 -4.88 1.99
C LEU A 58 -6.35 -4.01 2.27
N THR A 59 -6.35 -3.19 3.33
CA THR A 59 -5.14 -2.46 3.78
C THR A 59 -4.00 -3.43 4.09
N ILE A 60 -4.26 -4.55 4.76
CA ILE A 60 -3.22 -5.55 5.09
C ILE A 60 -2.67 -6.19 3.81
N ILE A 61 -3.54 -6.57 2.88
CA ILE A 61 -3.16 -7.20 1.61
C ILE A 61 -2.30 -6.23 0.78
N GLU A 62 -2.74 -4.98 0.66
CA GLU A 62 -2.01 -3.92 -0.05
C GLU A 62 -0.65 -3.64 0.61
N ALA A 63 -0.58 -3.62 1.94
CA ALA A 63 0.68 -3.39 2.67
C ALA A 63 1.70 -4.51 2.41
N ILE A 64 1.26 -5.77 2.38
CA ILE A 64 2.12 -6.91 2.03
C ILE A 64 2.61 -6.78 0.58
N GLY A 65 1.72 -6.45 -0.35
CA GLY A 65 2.06 -6.21 -1.75
C GLY A 65 3.06 -5.06 -1.93
N TYR A 66 2.88 -3.97 -1.18
CA TYR A 66 3.79 -2.83 -1.14
C TYR A 66 5.20 -3.21 -0.65
N ILE A 67 5.30 -3.93 0.48
CA ILE A 67 6.59 -4.42 0.99
C ILE A 67 7.28 -5.26 -0.08
N PHE A 68 6.56 -6.21 -0.67
CA PHE A 68 7.11 -7.09 -1.70
C PHE A 68 7.60 -6.30 -2.91
N ALA A 69 6.78 -5.40 -3.46
CA ALA A 69 7.12 -4.59 -4.63
C ALA A 69 8.36 -3.71 -4.38
N VAL A 70 8.44 -3.05 -3.23
CA VAL A 70 9.64 -2.26 -2.87
C VAL A 70 10.86 -3.18 -2.74
N LYS A 71 10.73 -4.32 -2.06
CA LYS A 71 11.88 -5.21 -1.82
C LYS A 71 12.43 -5.82 -3.10
N VAL A 72 11.56 -6.29 -3.99
CA VAL A 72 11.97 -6.76 -5.32
C VAL A 72 12.63 -5.63 -6.12
N SER A 73 12.12 -4.40 -6.03
CA SER A 73 12.72 -3.25 -6.74
C SER A 73 14.10 -2.82 -6.20
N GLU A 74 14.47 -3.27 -4.99
CA GLU A 74 15.76 -3.02 -4.36
C GLU A 74 16.77 -4.17 -4.54
N GLU A 75 16.36 -5.31 -5.12
CA GLU A 75 17.24 -6.46 -5.34
C GLU A 75 18.45 -6.09 -6.21
N GLY A 76 19.64 -6.58 -5.79
CA GLY A 76 20.90 -6.25 -6.47
C GLY A 76 21.37 -4.80 -6.28
N SER A 77 20.71 -4.02 -5.41
CA SER A 77 21.08 -2.66 -5.05
C SER A 77 21.59 -2.55 -3.62
N GLN A 78 22.35 -1.48 -3.33
CA GLN A 78 22.75 -1.10 -1.96
C GLN A 78 21.72 -0.19 -1.28
N ARG A 79 20.57 0.06 -1.92
CA ARG A 79 19.49 0.92 -1.40
C ARG A 79 18.75 0.25 -0.25
N LYS A 80 18.31 1.06 0.72
CA LYS A 80 17.56 0.61 1.89
C LYS A 80 16.43 1.58 2.22
N SER A 81 15.23 1.28 1.74
CA SER A 81 14.03 2.11 1.95
C SER A 81 13.24 1.75 3.22
N ASN A 82 13.84 1.00 4.15
CA ASN A 82 13.15 0.46 5.34
C ASN A 82 12.45 1.54 6.19
N GLY A 83 13.07 2.71 6.35
CA GLY A 83 12.46 3.82 7.09
C GLY A 83 11.19 4.37 6.42
N VAL A 84 11.21 4.51 5.08
CA VAL A 84 10.06 4.95 4.31
C VAL A 84 8.95 3.90 4.35
N VAL A 85 9.29 2.63 4.11
CA VAL A 85 8.35 1.51 4.17
C VAL A 85 7.68 1.43 5.56
N ALA A 86 8.46 1.49 6.63
CA ALA A 86 7.93 1.44 8.00
C ALA A 86 7.03 2.64 8.31
N GLY A 87 7.45 3.86 7.95
CA GLY A 87 6.66 5.06 8.19
C GLY A 87 5.33 5.06 7.43
N VAL A 88 5.35 4.60 6.17
CA VAL A 88 4.15 4.51 5.33
C VAL A 88 3.18 3.45 5.84
N ILE A 89 3.66 2.25 6.19
CA ILE A 89 2.82 1.18 6.75
C ILE A 89 2.20 1.61 8.07
N ALA A 90 3.00 2.19 8.98
CA ALA A 90 2.50 2.70 10.25
C ALA A 90 1.45 3.79 10.04
N GLY A 91 1.71 4.71 9.10
CA GLY A 91 0.76 5.78 8.74
C GLY A 91 -0.56 5.23 8.22
N THR A 92 -0.53 4.29 7.26
CA THR A 92 -1.75 3.67 6.73
C THR A 92 -2.46 2.80 7.77
N ALA A 93 -1.74 2.10 8.65
CA ALA A 93 -2.35 1.31 9.71
C ALA A 93 -3.11 2.19 10.71
N VAL A 94 -2.48 3.28 11.18
CA VAL A 94 -3.13 4.26 12.06
C VAL A 94 -4.32 4.92 11.35
N GLY A 95 -4.12 5.33 10.09
CA GLY A 95 -5.19 5.90 9.26
C GLY A 95 -6.39 4.98 9.13
N THR A 96 -6.16 3.70 8.82
CA THR A 96 -7.22 2.69 8.70
C THR A 96 -7.98 2.53 10.00
N VAL A 97 -7.29 2.41 11.13
CA VAL A 97 -7.94 2.28 12.45
C VAL A 97 -8.78 3.52 12.76
N LEU A 98 -8.24 4.73 12.58
CA LEU A 98 -8.97 5.96 12.86
C LEU A 98 -10.20 6.11 11.96
N ILE A 99 -10.07 5.84 10.67
CA ILE A 99 -11.19 5.89 9.74
C ILE A 99 -12.28 4.89 10.16
N SER A 100 -11.92 3.64 10.45
CA SER A 100 -12.89 2.62 10.88
C SER A 100 -13.54 2.91 12.23
N LEU A 101 -12.92 3.73 13.09
CA LEU A 101 -13.50 4.14 14.38
C LEU A 101 -14.39 5.37 14.30
N TYR A 102 -14.24 6.23 13.29
CA TYR A 102 -14.88 7.56 13.27
C TYR A 102 -15.71 7.87 12.03
N VAL A 103 -15.63 7.09 10.95
CA VAL A 103 -16.37 7.33 9.71
C VAL A 103 -17.55 6.35 9.60
N GLY A 104 -18.73 6.83 9.21
CA GLY A 104 -19.88 5.95 8.92
C GLY A 104 -20.60 5.34 10.13
N ASN A 105 -20.36 5.87 11.34
CA ASN A 105 -21.04 5.52 12.58
C ASN A 105 -22.31 6.34 12.84
#